data_AF-A0A5N5FLX0-F1
#
_entry.id   AF-A0A5N5FLX0-F1
#
_cell.length_a   1.000
_cell.length_b   1.000
_cell.length_c   1.000
_cell.angle_alpha   90.00
_cell.angle_beta   90.00
_cell.angle_gamma   90.00
#
_symmetry.space_group_name_H-M   'P 1'
#
loop_
_entity.id
_entity.type
_entity.pdbx_description
1 polymer ?
#
loop_
_entity_poly.entity_id
_entity_poly.type
_entity_poly.pdbx_seq_one_letter_code
_entity_poly.pdbx_strand_id
1 'polypeptide(L)'
;MKRVASYCFRTNQLGNKTGTNPTAHISPPPNAIIAPLPPKITLPFPSNLKPQTSLLSFFPLPKITQSLSDLHIQSLHRPRTLTTMAATTPSPREENVYMAKLAEQAERYEEMVEFVEKVSASADKEELTVEERNLLSVAYKNVIGARRASWRIISSIEQKEESRGNDDHVATIRDYRSKIETELSNICDGILKLLDSRLIPSAIAGDSKVFYLKMKGDYHRYLAEFKTGAERKEAAESTLSAYKAAQDIANAELAPTHPIRLGLALNFSVFYYEILNSPDRACNLAKQAFDEAIAELDTLGEESYKDSTLIMQLLRDNLTLWTSDMQDDASDEVKEAAAPKPTEEPKQ
;
A
#
# COMPACT_ATOMS: atom_id res chain seq x y z
N MET A 1 31.64 0.27 -11.51
CA MET A 1 32.38 -0.82 -10.80
C MET A 1 32.33 -0.48 -9.31
N LYS A 2 31.79 -1.23 -8.35
CA LYS A 2 31.25 -2.58 -8.17
C LYS A 2 30.25 -2.50 -6.98
N ARG A 3 29.30 -3.45 -6.90
CA ARG A 3 28.35 -3.77 -5.79
C ARG A 3 26.93 -3.18 -5.87
N VAL A 4 26.10 -3.73 -6.76
CA VAL A 4 24.69 -4.09 -6.47
C VAL A 4 24.34 -5.29 -7.35
N ALA A 5 24.85 -6.47 -6.99
CA ALA A 5 24.49 -7.76 -7.62
C ALA A 5 24.92 -8.91 -6.71
N SER A 6 24.13 -9.17 -5.66
CA SER A 6 24.09 -10.44 -4.93
C SER A 6 23.08 -10.30 -3.80
N TYR A 7 21.83 -10.68 -4.04
CA TYR A 7 20.95 -11.27 -3.02
C TYR A 7 19.75 -11.94 -3.72
N CYS A 8 20.06 -12.98 -4.49
CA CYS A 8 19.14 -14.04 -4.88
C CYS A 8 20.03 -15.28 -5.08
N PHE A 9 19.69 -16.40 -4.42
CA PHE A 9 20.44 -17.65 -4.25
C PHE A 9 21.29 -17.79 -2.97
N ARG A 10 20.64 -18.21 -1.88
CA ARG A 10 21.04 -19.36 -1.04
C ARG A 10 20.13 -19.46 0.18
N THR A 11 19.27 -20.47 0.22
CA THR A 11 19.06 -21.34 1.39
C THR A 11 18.30 -22.57 0.92
N ASN A 12 19.04 -23.61 0.54
CA ASN A 12 18.56 -24.97 0.59
C ASN A 12 19.74 -25.85 1.03
N GLN A 13 19.47 -26.72 2.02
CA GLN A 13 20.34 -27.71 2.68
C GLN A 13 21.20 -27.28 3.88
N LEU A 14 20.82 -27.86 5.03
CA LEU A 14 21.59 -28.60 6.05
C LEU A 14 20.87 -28.31 7.39
N GLY A 15 20.39 -29.25 8.18
CA GLY A 15 20.56 -30.69 8.28
C GLY A 15 20.30 -31.05 9.75
N ASN A 16 19.43 -32.05 9.98
CA ASN A 16 19.18 -32.71 11.26
C ASN A 16 20.44 -32.91 12.10
N LYS A 17 20.43 -32.49 13.38
CA LYS A 17 21.05 -33.25 14.49
C LYS A 17 20.33 -32.99 15.83
N THR A 18 19.98 -34.11 16.44
CA THR A 18 19.47 -34.39 17.79
C THR A 18 20.46 -34.02 18.90
N GLY A 19 19.94 -33.73 20.12
CA GLY A 19 20.66 -34.06 21.36
C GLY A 19 20.61 -33.05 22.51
N THR A 20 19.75 -33.36 23.50
CA THR A 20 19.95 -33.28 24.97
C THR A 20 20.30 -31.95 25.67
N ASN A 21 19.39 -31.57 26.56
CA ASN A 21 19.51 -30.65 27.72
C ASN A 21 20.46 -31.26 28.79
N PRO A 22 21.13 -30.48 29.67
CA PRO A 22 20.47 -30.12 30.94
C PRO A 22 20.86 -28.76 31.60
N THR A 23 19.86 -28.17 32.25
CA THR A 23 19.82 -27.34 33.49
C THR A 23 21.09 -26.63 34.01
N ALA A 24 21.01 -25.30 34.16
CA ALA A 24 21.66 -24.57 35.25
C ALA A 24 20.87 -23.28 35.61
N HIS A 25 20.50 -23.18 36.89
CA HIS A 25 19.93 -22.01 37.56
C HIS A 25 20.96 -20.87 37.66
N ILE A 26 20.63 -19.66 37.19
CA ILE A 26 21.29 -18.41 37.63
C ILE A 26 20.24 -17.29 37.72
N SER A 27 20.06 -16.75 38.94
CA SER A 27 19.25 -15.57 39.26
C SER A 27 19.88 -14.28 38.71
N PRO A 28 19.09 -13.22 38.39
CA PRO A 28 19.64 -11.98 37.86
C PRO A 28 20.12 -11.03 38.98
N PRO A 29 21.23 -10.27 38.80
CA PRO A 29 21.56 -9.16 39.68
C PRO A 29 20.85 -7.85 39.23
N PRO A 30 20.61 -6.89 40.15
CA PRO A 30 19.92 -5.65 39.86
C PRO A 30 20.87 -4.52 39.43
N ASN A 31 20.30 -3.50 38.77
CA ASN A 31 20.86 -2.16 38.47
C ASN A 31 21.99 -2.08 37.43
N ALA A 32 21.61 -1.79 36.17
CA ALA A 32 22.51 -1.19 35.17
C ALA A 32 22.11 0.28 34.93
N ILE A 33 23.03 1.16 35.31
CA ILE A 33 23.00 2.61 35.15
C ILE A 33 23.12 2.97 33.66
N ILE A 34 22.26 3.87 33.20
CA ILE A 34 22.27 4.45 31.85
C ILE A 34 23.55 5.27 31.65
N ALA A 35 24.41 4.88 30.70
CA ALA A 35 25.53 5.68 30.22
C ALA A 35 25.17 6.38 28.91
N PRO A 36 25.54 7.65 28.70
CA PRO A 36 25.24 8.39 27.46
C PRO A 36 26.19 8.01 26.32
N LEU A 37 25.66 8.00 25.09
CA LEU A 37 26.38 7.75 23.84
C LEU A 37 27.39 8.89 23.51
N PRO A 38 28.57 8.58 22.96
CA PRO A 38 29.54 9.60 22.52
C PRO A 38 29.13 10.26 21.16
N PRO A 39 29.63 11.47 20.86
CA PRO A 39 29.18 12.28 19.73
C PRO A 39 29.74 11.82 18.37
N LYS A 40 28.99 12.18 17.32
CA LYS A 40 29.17 11.87 15.90
C LYS A 40 30.59 12.17 15.37
N ILE A 41 31.18 11.21 14.67
CA ILE A 41 32.33 11.42 13.77
C ILE A 41 31.77 11.71 12.37
N THR A 42 32.08 12.90 11.85
CA THR A 42 31.73 13.35 10.49
C THR A 42 32.91 13.06 9.56
N LEU A 43 32.68 12.36 8.44
CA LEU A 43 33.63 12.27 7.32
C LEU A 43 32.98 12.88 6.07
N PRO A 44 33.74 13.60 5.21
CA PRO A 44 33.17 14.31 4.07
C PRO A 44 33.07 13.40 2.83
N PHE A 45 31.98 13.49 2.08
CA PHE A 45 31.86 12.98 0.71
C PHE A 45 31.30 14.07 -0.22
N PRO A 46 31.66 14.05 -1.50
CA PRO A 46 31.70 15.24 -2.36
C PRO A 46 30.33 15.59 -2.94
N SER A 47 30.05 16.88 -2.91
CA SER A 47 28.91 17.57 -3.52
C SER A 47 29.05 17.62 -5.04
N ASN A 48 28.35 16.74 -5.76
CA ASN A 48 27.82 16.99 -7.11
C ASN A 48 27.01 15.79 -7.60
N LEU A 49 25.72 15.76 -7.25
CA LEU A 49 24.65 15.07 -7.95
C LEU A 49 23.35 15.80 -7.59
N LYS A 50 22.66 16.37 -8.59
CA LYS A 50 21.32 16.95 -8.43
C LYS A 50 20.34 15.85 -7.97
N PRO A 51 19.38 16.12 -7.07
CA PRO A 51 18.40 15.11 -6.68
C PRO A 51 17.38 14.96 -7.80
N GLN A 52 17.50 13.88 -8.58
CA GLN A 52 16.38 13.34 -9.35
C GLN A 52 15.51 12.52 -8.39
N THR A 53 14.24 12.89 -8.28
CA THR A 53 13.08 12.07 -7.87
C THR A 53 13.22 11.29 -6.55
N SER A 54 12.46 11.71 -5.54
CA SER A 54 12.17 11.05 -4.25
C SER A 54 12.53 9.55 -4.21
N LEU A 55 13.50 9.23 -3.34
CA LEU A 55 14.12 7.91 -3.16
C LEU A 55 13.19 6.84 -2.57
N LEU A 56 11.91 7.17 -2.34
CA LEU A 56 10.85 6.19 -2.05
C LEU A 56 10.43 5.37 -3.26
N SER A 57 10.81 5.83 -4.46
CA SER A 57 10.61 5.12 -5.72
C SER A 57 11.53 3.89 -5.90
N PHE A 58 12.52 3.68 -5.01
CA PHE A 58 13.60 2.70 -5.17
C PHE A 58 13.59 1.49 -4.24
N PHE A 59 12.64 1.38 -3.32
CA PHE A 59 12.44 0.14 -2.57
C PHE A 59 11.14 -0.53 -3.01
N PRO A 60 11.15 -1.85 -3.28
CA PRO A 60 9.89 -2.55 -3.36
C PRO A 60 9.24 -2.38 -1.97
N LEU A 61 7.96 -2.07 -1.93
CA LEU A 61 7.12 -2.18 -0.73
C LEU A 61 6.46 -3.57 -0.69
N PRO A 62 7.18 -4.72 -0.65
CA PRO A 62 6.49 -6.01 -0.71
C PRO A 62 5.97 -6.45 0.67
N LYS A 63 6.28 -5.73 1.77
CA LYS A 63 5.95 -6.18 3.13
C LYS A 63 4.88 -5.37 3.87
N ILE A 64 4.72 -4.09 3.57
CA ILE A 64 3.75 -3.25 4.29
C ILE A 64 2.31 -3.51 3.82
N THR A 65 2.13 -3.84 2.53
CA THR A 65 0.81 -4.18 2.00
C THR A 65 0.33 -5.55 2.45
N GLN A 66 1.22 -6.49 2.77
CA GLN A 66 0.85 -7.82 3.28
C GLN A 66 0.26 -7.73 4.70
N SER A 67 0.78 -6.80 5.51
CA SER A 67 0.37 -6.61 6.91
C SER A 67 -1.07 -6.10 7.10
N LEU A 68 -1.63 -5.36 6.14
CA LEU A 68 -3.01 -4.84 6.24
C LEU A 68 -4.09 -5.89 5.93
N SER A 69 -3.74 -6.97 5.20
CA SER A 69 -4.64 -8.11 4.97
C SER A 69 -4.59 -9.09 6.15
N ASP A 70 -3.43 -9.32 6.76
CA ASP A 70 -3.29 -10.16 7.96
C ASP A 70 -4.01 -9.59 9.20
N LEU A 71 -4.29 -8.29 9.16
CA LEU A 71 -4.95 -7.57 10.23
C LEU A 71 -6.43 -7.95 10.39
N HIS A 72 -7.10 -8.27 9.28
CA HIS A 72 -8.50 -8.69 9.29
C HIS A 72 -8.69 -10.19 9.60
N ILE A 73 -7.60 -10.94 9.86
CA ILE A 73 -7.55 -12.41 9.78
C ILE A 73 -7.63 -13.10 11.16
N GLN A 74 -7.54 -12.39 12.31
CA GLN A 74 -7.40 -13.06 13.62
C GLN A 74 -8.64 -13.19 14.50
N SER A 75 -9.85 -12.96 13.98
CA SER A 75 -11.08 -13.22 14.75
C SER A 75 -11.98 -14.22 14.06
N LEU A 76 -12.46 -15.19 14.84
CA LEU A 76 -13.34 -16.30 14.48
C LEU A 76 -12.64 -17.57 13.96
N HIS A 77 -11.78 -18.17 14.79
CA HIS A 77 -11.64 -19.63 14.79
C HIS A 77 -12.23 -20.21 16.09
N ARG A 78 -13.45 -20.76 15.99
CA ARG A 78 -13.99 -21.69 16.99
C ARG A 78 -14.11 -23.07 16.35
N PRO A 79 -13.55 -24.15 16.93
CA PRO A 79 -13.78 -25.49 16.41
C PRO A 79 -15.24 -25.90 16.68
N ARG A 80 -16.02 -26.11 15.61
CA ARG A 80 -17.36 -26.69 15.68
C ARG A 80 -17.25 -28.20 15.90
N THR A 81 -17.92 -28.69 16.93
CA THR A 81 -18.12 -30.11 17.21
C THR A 81 -18.89 -30.79 16.08
N LEU A 82 -18.35 -31.92 15.61
CA LEU A 82 -18.95 -32.77 14.57
C LEU A 82 -20.30 -33.33 15.05
N THR A 83 -21.39 -32.79 14.50
CA THR A 83 -22.71 -33.42 14.50
C THR A 83 -23.04 -33.81 13.07
N THR A 84 -23.24 -35.10 12.86
CA THR A 84 -23.60 -35.72 11.58
C THR A 84 -24.85 -35.05 10.98
N MET A 85 -24.71 -34.43 9.81
CA MET A 85 -25.81 -33.86 9.02
C MET A 85 -25.66 -34.33 7.57
N ALA A 86 -26.80 -34.63 6.94
CA ALA A 86 -26.90 -35.11 5.57
C ALA A 86 -26.17 -34.19 4.57
N ALA A 87 -25.44 -34.78 3.62
CA ALA A 87 -24.65 -34.06 2.62
C ALA A 87 -25.56 -33.25 1.70
N THR A 88 -25.70 -31.96 1.99
CA THR A 88 -26.29 -30.98 1.08
C THR A 88 -25.18 -30.56 0.13
N THR A 89 -25.40 -30.65 -1.18
CA THR A 89 -24.42 -30.19 -2.17
C THR A 89 -24.19 -28.69 -1.97
N PRO A 90 -22.93 -28.23 -1.83
CA PRO A 90 -22.63 -26.81 -1.64
C PRO A 90 -23.16 -26.00 -2.83
N SER A 91 -23.67 -24.80 -2.56
CA SER A 91 -24.13 -23.91 -3.61
C SER A 91 -22.95 -23.45 -4.50
N PRO A 92 -23.18 -23.07 -5.76
CA PRO A 92 -22.12 -22.54 -6.61
C PRO A 92 -21.37 -21.35 -6.00
N ARG A 93 -22.05 -20.52 -5.18
CA ARG A 93 -21.43 -19.40 -4.45
C ARG A 93 -20.43 -19.92 -3.41
N GLU A 94 -20.84 -20.89 -2.59
CA GLU A 94 -19.97 -21.50 -1.57
C GLU A 94 -18.78 -22.25 -2.18
N GLU A 95 -18.98 -22.94 -3.31
CA GLU A 95 -17.91 -23.58 -4.06
C GLU A 95 -16.88 -22.56 -4.57
N ASN A 96 -17.32 -21.44 -5.14
CA ASN A 96 -16.41 -20.38 -5.59
C ASN A 96 -15.68 -19.70 -4.41
N VAL A 97 -16.32 -19.52 -3.25
CA VAL A 97 -15.65 -19.02 -2.04
C VAL A 97 -14.55 -20.00 -1.59
N TYR A 98 -14.85 -21.30 -1.57
CA TYR A 98 -13.87 -22.32 -1.23
C TYR A 98 -12.68 -22.33 -2.21
N MET A 99 -12.95 -22.24 -3.51
CA MET A 99 -11.91 -22.17 -4.53
C MET A 99 -11.07 -20.89 -4.44
N ALA A 100 -11.66 -19.74 -4.11
CA ALA A 100 -10.93 -18.51 -3.86
C ALA A 100 -9.94 -18.65 -2.69
N LYS A 101 -10.35 -19.31 -1.59
CA LYS A 101 -9.47 -19.60 -0.44
C LYS A 101 -8.33 -20.55 -0.78
N LEU A 102 -8.59 -21.55 -1.63
CA LEU A 102 -7.53 -22.44 -2.13
C LEU A 102 -6.54 -21.70 -3.04
N ALA A 103 -7.06 -20.84 -3.92
CA ALA A 103 -6.23 -20.01 -4.80
C ALA A 103 -5.36 -19.02 -4.01
N GLU A 104 -5.90 -18.43 -2.94
CA GLU A 104 -5.15 -17.59 -1.99
C GLU A 104 -3.99 -18.37 -1.34
N GLN A 105 -4.26 -19.56 -0.79
CA GLN A 105 -3.21 -20.41 -0.18
C GLN A 105 -2.14 -20.87 -1.18
N ALA A 106 -2.51 -20.98 -2.46
CA ALA A 106 -1.58 -21.31 -3.54
C ALA A 106 -0.92 -20.07 -4.17
N GLU A 107 -1.20 -18.87 -3.67
CA GLU A 107 -0.74 -17.58 -4.21
C GLU A 107 -1.10 -17.37 -5.71
N ARG A 108 -2.15 -18.04 -6.20
CA ARG A 108 -2.64 -17.92 -7.59
C ARG A 108 -3.73 -16.85 -7.68
N TYR A 109 -3.35 -15.60 -7.41
CA TYR A 109 -4.30 -14.48 -7.27
C TYR A 109 -5.09 -14.15 -8.54
N GLU A 110 -4.58 -14.49 -9.72
CA GLU A 110 -5.31 -14.32 -10.99
C GLU A 110 -6.57 -15.21 -11.05
N GLU A 111 -6.44 -16.48 -10.69
CA GLU A 111 -7.59 -17.39 -10.58
C GLU A 111 -8.46 -17.02 -9.38
N MET A 112 -7.86 -16.54 -8.28
CA MET A 112 -8.63 -16.05 -7.14
C MET A 112 -9.60 -14.94 -7.57
N VAL A 113 -9.17 -14.01 -8.44
CA VAL A 113 -10.04 -12.96 -9.03
C VAL A 113 -11.21 -13.58 -9.79
N GLU A 114 -10.98 -14.60 -10.62
CA GLU A 114 -12.06 -15.27 -11.36
C GLU A 114 -13.11 -15.89 -10.43
N PHE A 115 -12.68 -16.50 -9.31
CA PHE A 115 -13.61 -17.09 -8.35
C PHE A 115 -14.41 -16.03 -7.59
N VAL A 116 -13.78 -14.96 -7.09
CA VAL A 116 -14.48 -13.89 -6.36
C VAL A 116 -15.39 -13.06 -7.26
N GLU A 117 -15.09 -12.95 -8.55
CA GLU A 117 -16.01 -12.38 -9.53
C GLU A 117 -17.27 -13.24 -9.70
N LYS A 118 -17.13 -14.58 -9.74
CA LYS A 118 -18.27 -15.50 -9.77
C LYS A 118 -19.10 -15.46 -8.50
N VAL A 119 -18.45 -15.33 -7.32
CA VAL A 119 -19.14 -15.08 -6.04
C VAL A 119 -19.97 -13.80 -6.14
N SER A 120 -19.33 -12.71 -6.58
CA SER A 120 -19.99 -11.43 -6.76
C SER A 120 -21.13 -11.52 -7.75
N ALA A 121 -20.97 -12.26 -8.86
CA ALA A 121 -21.96 -12.47 -9.91
C ALA A 121 -23.19 -13.26 -9.44
N SER A 122 -23.01 -14.20 -8.51
CA SER A 122 -24.07 -15.10 -8.00
C SER A 122 -24.91 -14.49 -6.87
N ALA A 123 -24.45 -13.39 -6.27
CA ALA A 123 -25.13 -12.72 -5.15
C ALA A 123 -26.25 -11.79 -5.63
N ASP A 124 -27.28 -12.28 -6.33
CA ASP A 124 -28.38 -11.51 -6.97
C ASP A 124 -28.93 -10.31 -6.18
N LYS A 125 -28.24 -9.15 -6.28
CA LYS A 125 -28.43 -7.92 -5.48
C LYS A 125 -28.24 -8.07 -3.96
N GLU A 126 -27.79 -9.23 -3.50
CA GLU A 126 -27.38 -9.43 -2.11
C GLU A 126 -26.03 -8.79 -1.86
N GLU A 127 -25.85 -8.29 -0.63
CA GLU A 127 -24.57 -7.77 -0.18
C GLU A 127 -23.57 -8.92 0.01
N LEU A 128 -22.31 -8.68 -0.34
CA LEU A 128 -21.25 -9.62 -0.02
C LEU A 128 -21.03 -9.64 1.49
N THR A 129 -20.86 -10.83 2.03
CA THR A 129 -20.43 -11.01 3.42
C THR A 129 -19.05 -10.37 3.63
N VAL A 130 -18.71 -10.08 4.89
CA VAL A 130 -17.40 -9.52 5.25
C VAL A 130 -16.26 -10.40 4.72
N GLU A 131 -16.38 -11.72 4.84
CA GLU A 131 -15.39 -12.67 4.33
C GLU A 131 -15.24 -12.59 2.80
N GLU A 132 -16.34 -12.62 2.05
CA GLU A 132 -16.32 -12.55 0.59
C GLU A 132 -15.75 -11.22 0.08
N ARG A 133 -16.10 -10.11 0.74
CA ARG A 133 -15.58 -8.78 0.45
C ARG A 133 -14.08 -8.70 0.68
N ASN A 134 -13.59 -9.32 1.75
CA ASN A 134 -12.16 -9.36 2.05
C ASN A 134 -11.41 -10.20 1.02
N LEU A 135 -11.93 -11.38 0.65
CA LEU A 135 -11.34 -12.21 -0.42
C LEU A 135 -11.27 -11.44 -1.74
N LEU A 136 -12.33 -10.71 -2.10
CA LEU A 136 -12.35 -9.86 -3.29
C LEU A 136 -11.22 -8.82 -3.25
N SER A 137 -11.08 -8.11 -2.14
CA SER A 137 -10.04 -7.09 -1.97
C SER A 137 -8.63 -7.69 -2.01
N VAL A 138 -8.41 -8.83 -1.35
CA VAL A 138 -7.10 -9.52 -1.34
C VAL A 138 -6.72 -9.96 -2.74
N ALA A 139 -7.64 -10.59 -3.48
CA ALA A 139 -7.39 -11.08 -4.84
C ALA A 139 -6.93 -9.94 -5.77
N TYR A 140 -7.76 -8.90 -5.87
CA TYR A 140 -7.51 -7.77 -6.76
C TYR A 140 -6.30 -6.94 -6.34
N LYS A 141 -6.03 -6.80 -5.04
CA LYS A 141 -4.85 -6.08 -4.52
C LYS A 141 -3.54 -6.78 -4.90
N ASN A 142 -3.48 -8.10 -4.79
CA ASN A 142 -2.28 -8.84 -5.14
C ASN A 142 -2.02 -8.81 -6.66
N VAL A 143 -3.06 -9.01 -7.46
CA VAL A 143 -2.99 -8.91 -8.92
C VAL A 143 -2.51 -7.53 -9.37
N ILE A 144 -3.15 -6.44 -8.91
CA ILE A 144 -2.75 -5.08 -9.31
C ILE A 144 -1.38 -4.69 -8.74
N GLY A 145 -1.05 -5.16 -7.53
CA GLY A 145 0.22 -4.88 -6.86
C GLY A 145 1.42 -5.40 -7.66
N ALA A 146 1.35 -6.65 -8.13
CA ALA A 146 2.39 -7.24 -8.96
C ALA A 146 2.60 -6.46 -10.27
N ARG A 147 1.50 -6.06 -10.94
CA ARG A 147 1.57 -5.33 -12.22
C ARG A 147 2.13 -3.92 -12.03
N ARG A 148 1.71 -3.22 -10.96
CA ARG A 148 2.25 -1.90 -10.61
C ARG A 148 3.74 -1.95 -10.27
N ALA A 149 4.21 -3.01 -9.61
CA ALA A 149 5.63 -3.21 -9.36
C ALA A 149 6.42 -3.39 -10.66
N SER A 150 5.93 -4.24 -11.57
CA SER A 150 6.52 -4.42 -12.91
C SER A 150 6.57 -3.11 -13.68
N TRP A 151 5.47 -2.34 -13.70
CA TRP A 151 5.42 -1.04 -14.38
C TRP A 151 6.46 -0.05 -13.85
N ARG A 152 6.62 0.06 -12.53
CA ARG A 152 7.65 0.94 -11.92
C ARG A 152 9.06 0.55 -12.34
N ILE A 153 9.37 -0.75 -12.30
CA ILE A 153 10.69 -1.27 -12.68
C ILE A 153 10.98 -0.91 -14.14
N ILE A 154 10.06 -1.21 -15.05
CA ILE A 154 10.22 -0.94 -16.48
C ILE A 154 10.33 0.56 -16.75
N SER A 155 9.51 1.40 -16.10
CA SER A 155 9.58 2.86 -16.22
C SER A 155 10.93 3.41 -15.78
N SER A 156 11.49 2.91 -14.66
CA SER A 156 12.84 3.27 -14.21
C SER A 156 13.92 2.82 -15.20
N ILE A 157 13.76 1.66 -15.84
CA ILE A 157 14.71 1.18 -16.85
C ILE A 157 14.65 2.06 -18.10
N GLU A 158 13.45 2.43 -18.56
CA GLU A 158 13.24 3.35 -19.69
C GLU A 158 13.98 4.67 -19.46
N GLN A 159 13.76 5.31 -18.31
CA GLN A 159 14.42 6.58 -17.95
C GLN A 159 15.96 6.46 -17.93
N LYS A 160 16.49 5.34 -17.42
CA LYS A 160 17.94 5.10 -17.37
C LYS A 160 18.53 4.92 -18.77
N GLU A 161 17.86 4.19 -19.65
CA GLU A 161 18.33 3.98 -21.03
C GLU A 161 18.19 5.27 -21.86
N GLU A 162 17.14 6.06 -21.64
CA GLU A 162 16.97 7.38 -22.23
C GLU A 162 18.10 8.33 -21.85
N SER A 163 18.51 8.35 -20.56
CA SER A 163 19.65 9.15 -20.12
C SER A 163 21.00 8.75 -20.72
N ARG A 164 21.10 7.55 -21.32
CA ARG A 164 22.30 7.03 -21.98
C ARG A 164 22.30 7.27 -23.50
N GLY A 165 21.18 7.75 -24.07
CA GLY A 165 21.03 7.93 -25.51
C GLY A 165 20.87 6.61 -26.29
N ASN A 166 20.37 5.55 -25.64
CA ASN A 166 20.16 4.24 -26.29
C ASN A 166 18.78 4.16 -26.96
N ASP A 167 18.53 5.02 -27.95
CA ASP A 167 17.19 5.27 -28.53
C ASP A 167 16.46 4.00 -29.01
N ASP A 168 17.18 3.06 -29.64
CA ASP A 168 16.59 1.79 -30.11
C ASP A 168 16.06 0.91 -28.95
N HIS A 169 16.80 0.85 -27.84
CA HIS A 169 16.37 0.12 -26.65
C HIS A 169 15.20 0.84 -25.96
N VAL A 170 15.24 2.18 -25.92
CA VAL A 170 14.17 2.99 -25.33
C VAL A 170 12.83 2.72 -26.02
N ALA A 171 12.81 2.66 -27.36
CA ALA A 171 11.61 2.31 -28.11
C ALA A 171 11.05 0.93 -27.71
N THR A 172 11.92 -0.08 -27.64
CA THR A 172 11.52 -1.45 -27.25
C THR A 172 10.99 -1.51 -25.80
N ILE A 173 11.62 -0.79 -24.87
CA ILE A 173 11.21 -0.74 -23.46
C ILE A 173 9.85 -0.04 -23.33
N ARG A 174 9.64 1.03 -24.10
CA ARG A 174 8.38 1.79 -24.11
C ARG A 174 7.20 0.96 -24.61
N ASP A 175 7.40 0.14 -25.63
CA ASP A 175 6.37 -0.79 -26.11
C ASP A 175 5.99 -1.80 -25.03
N TYR A 176 6.99 -2.33 -24.32
CA TYR A 176 6.74 -3.26 -23.22
C TYR A 176 6.04 -2.58 -22.03
N ARG A 177 6.43 -1.34 -21.68
CA ARG A 177 5.73 -0.55 -20.67
C ARG A 177 4.26 -0.36 -21.05
N SER A 178 3.98 -0.01 -22.31
CA SER A 178 2.62 0.21 -22.82
C SER A 178 1.75 -1.04 -22.73
N LYS A 179 2.35 -2.23 -22.93
CA LYS A 179 1.65 -3.51 -22.70
C LYS A 179 1.25 -3.66 -21.24
N ILE A 180 2.16 -3.39 -20.30
CA ILE A 180 1.86 -3.45 -18.85
C ILE A 180 0.77 -2.43 -18.48
N GLU A 181 0.80 -1.22 -19.06
CA GLU A 181 -0.24 -0.20 -18.83
C GLU A 181 -1.62 -0.64 -19.33
N THR A 182 -1.67 -1.38 -20.44
CA THR A 182 -2.91 -1.99 -20.94
C THR A 182 -3.43 -3.04 -19.95
N GLU A 183 -2.55 -3.91 -19.44
CA GLU A 183 -2.91 -4.91 -18.42
C GLU A 183 -3.41 -4.24 -17.12
N LEU A 184 -2.74 -3.18 -16.66
CA LEU A 184 -3.16 -2.38 -15.50
C LEU A 184 -4.53 -1.75 -15.74
N SER A 185 -4.76 -1.14 -16.90
CA SER A 185 -6.04 -0.52 -17.26
C SER A 185 -7.16 -1.55 -17.23
N ASN A 186 -6.96 -2.71 -17.84
CA ASN A 186 -7.97 -3.79 -17.86
C ASN A 186 -8.33 -4.28 -16.46
N ILE A 187 -7.34 -4.43 -15.56
CA ILE A 187 -7.59 -4.85 -14.16
C ILE A 187 -8.41 -3.78 -13.43
N CYS A 188 -8.04 -2.49 -13.58
CA CYS A 188 -8.77 -1.38 -12.98
C CYS A 188 -10.21 -1.29 -13.52
N ASP A 189 -10.40 -1.39 -14.83
CA ASP A 189 -11.71 -1.29 -15.47
C ASP A 189 -12.64 -2.43 -15.04
N GLY A 190 -12.10 -3.64 -14.87
CA GLY A 190 -12.84 -4.82 -14.38
C GLY A 190 -13.46 -4.58 -13.01
N ILE A 191 -12.64 -4.18 -12.02
CA ILE A 191 -13.13 -3.93 -10.66
C ILE A 191 -13.99 -2.67 -10.57
N LEU A 192 -13.65 -1.59 -11.29
CA LEU A 192 -14.45 -0.36 -11.29
C LEU A 192 -15.86 -0.63 -11.82
N LYS A 193 -15.98 -1.42 -12.89
CA LYS A 193 -17.26 -1.86 -13.42
C LYS A 193 -18.04 -2.70 -12.40
N LEU A 194 -17.38 -3.61 -11.69
CA LEU A 194 -18.02 -4.43 -10.66
C LEU A 194 -18.51 -3.58 -9.48
N LEU A 195 -17.71 -2.61 -9.04
CA LEU A 195 -18.06 -1.67 -7.97
C LEU A 195 -19.28 -0.84 -8.35
N ASP A 196 -19.29 -0.25 -9.54
CA ASP A 196 -20.36 0.67 -9.97
C ASP A 196 -21.67 -0.04 -10.31
N SER A 197 -21.59 -1.22 -10.93
CA SER A 197 -22.79 -1.95 -11.36
C SER A 197 -23.46 -2.75 -10.25
N ARG A 198 -22.71 -3.14 -9.21
CA ARG A 198 -23.19 -4.11 -8.22
C ARG A 198 -22.87 -3.75 -6.78
N LEU A 199 -21.58 -3.63 -6.43
CA LEU A 199 -21.16 -3.64 -5.03
C LEU A 199 -21.50 -2.36 -4.27
N ILE A 200 -21.30 -1.20 -4.88
CA ILE A 200 -21.68 0.08 -4.27
C ILE A 200 -23.22 0.19 -4.16
N PRO A 201 -24.01 -0.13 -5.20
CA PRO A 201 -25.47 -0.13 -5.10
C PRO A 201 -26.07 -1.11 -4.09
N SER A 202 -25.43 -2.27 -3.84
CA SER A 202 -25.94 -3.27 -2.89
C SER A 202 -25.51 -3.03 -1.44
N ALA A 203 -24.52 -2.17 -1.19
CA ALA A 203 -24.02 -1.90 0.16
C ALA A 203 -25.03 -1.12 1.00
N ILE A 204 -25.43 -1.69 2.14
CA ILE A 204 -26.41 -1.07 3.04
C ILE A 204 -25.70 -0.34 4.18
N ALA A 205 -24.80 -1.04 4.86
CA ALA A 205 -24.09 -0.55 6.03
C ALA A 205 -22.98 0.46 5.67
N GLY A 206 -22.71 1.42 6.56
CA GLY A 206 -21.71 2.47 6.36
C GLY A 206 -20.32 1.93 6.12
N ASP A 207 -19.90 0.94 6.90
CA ASP A 207 -18.61 0.26 6.76
C ASP A 207 -18.38 -0.28 5.34
N SER A 208 -19.43 -0.85 4.76
CA SER A 208 -19.46 -1.52 3.46
C SER A 208 -19.44 -0.51 2.32
N LYS A 209 -20.22 0.57 2.44
CA LYS A 209 -20.19 1.71 1.51
C LYS A 209 -18.81 2.36 1.50
N VAL A 210 -18.25 2.66 2.66
CA VAL A 210 -16.91 3.27 2.79
C VAL A 210 -15.86 2.34 2.19
N PHE A 211 -15.95 1.03 2.45
CA PHE A 211 -15.03 0.04 1.89
C PHE A 211 -15.03 0.07 0.35
N TYR A 212 -16.19 0.00 -0.29
CA TYR A 212 -16.29 -0.03 -1.75
C TYR A 212 -15.95 1.32 -2.40
N LEU A 213 -16.35 2.45 -1.80
CA LEU A 213 -15.98 3.78 -2.28
C LEU A 213 -14.47 4.03 -2.15
N LYS A 214 -13.87 3.60 -1.04
CA LYS A 214 -12.41 3.62 -0.87
C LYS A 214 -11.74 2.78 -1.96
N MET A 215 -12.23 1.56 -2.21
CA MET A 215 -11.70 0.69 -3.26
C MET A 215 -11.82 1.36 -4.63
N LYS A 216 -12.96 1.99 -4.95
CA LYS A 216 -13.14 2.77 -6.19
C LYS A 216 -12.10 3.89 -6.32
N GLY A 217 -11.86 4.64 -5.23
CA GLY A 217 -10.81 5.65 -5.19
C GLY A 217 -9.42 5.06 -5.41
N ASP A 218 -9.11 3.93 -4.78
CA ASP A 218 -7.83 3.23 -4.97
C ASP A 218 -7.55 2.84 -6.42
N TYR A 219 -8.55 2.31 -7.14
CA TYR A 219 -8.37 1.88 -8.53
C TYR A 219 -8.30 3.04 -9.53
N HIS A 220 -9.06 4.12 -9.30
CA HIS A 220 -8.85 5.35 -10.07
C HIS A 220 -7.48 5.99 -9.78
N ARG A 221 -7.00 5.90 -8.53
CA ARG A 221 -5.67 6.39 -8.17
C ARG A 221 -4.58 5.64 -8.94
N TYR A 222 -4.71 4.31 -9.04
CA TYR A 222 -3.78 3.50 -9.82
C TYR A 222 -3.77 3.88 -11.31
N LEU A 223 -4.92 4.22 -11.90
CA LEU A 223 -4.97 4.76 -13.26
C LEU A 223 -4.21 6.10 -13.35
N ALA A 224 -4.39 7.01 -12.38
CA ALA A 224 -3.73 8.31 -12.36
C ALA A 224 -2.18 8.25 -12.21
N GLU A 225 -1.63 7.11 -11.78
CA GLU A 225 -0.17 6.90 -11.66
C GLU A 225 0.55 6.84 -13.01
N PHE A 226 -0.07 6.24 -14.03
CA PHE A 226 0.57 5.97 -15.33
C PHE A 226 -0.12 6.63 -16.52
N LYS A 227 -1.41 6.99 -16.38
CA LYS A 227 -2.11 7.75 -17.42
C LYS A 227 -1.51 9.16 -17.55
N THR A 228 -1.70 9.77 -18.72
CA THR A 228 -1.19 11.13 -19.02
C THR A 228 -2.30 12.04 -19.55
N GLY A 229 -2.05 13.34 -19.62
CA GLY A 229 -2.97 14.31 -20.23
C GLY A 229 -4.37 14.31 -19.59
N ALA A 230 -5.39 14.25 -20.44
CA ALA A 230 -6.80 14.30 -20.02
C ALA A 230 -7.20 13.07 -19.19
N GLU A 231 -6.76 11.87 -19.57
CA GLU A 231 -7.09 10.63 -18.85
C GLU A 231 -6.56 10.65 -17.41
N ARG A 232 -5.35 11.19 -17.21
CA ARG A 232 -4.78 11.36 -15.85
C ARG A 232 -5.64 12.30 -15.00
N LYS A 233 -6.11 13.40 -15.59
CA LYS A 233 -6.93 14.39 -14.91
C LYS A 233 -8.27 13.79 -14.49
N GLU A 234 -8.94 13.08 -15.40
CA GLU A 234 -10.21 12.39 -15.13
C GLU A 234 -10.06 11.33 -14.03
N ALA A 235 -8.98 10.54 -14.08
CA ALA A 235 -8.69 9.55 -13.04
C ALA A 235 -8.44 10.20 -11.67
N ALA A 236 -7.72 11.33 -11.62
CA ALA A 236 -7.50 12.07 -10.38
C ALA A 236 -8.80 12.70 -9.83
N GLU A 237 -9.65 13.27 -10.68
CA GLU A 237 -10.95 13.82 -10.29
C GLU A 237 -11.88 12.72 -9.75
N SER A 238 -11.92 11.57 -10.42
CA SER A 238 -12.69 10.40 -9.99
C SER A 238 -12.19 9.84 -8.66
N THR A 239 -10.87 9.80 -8.46
CA THR A 239 -10.25 9.43 -7.18
C THR A 239 -10.69 10.36 -6.06
N LEU A 240 -10.58 11.68 -6.28
CA LEU A 240 -10.95 12.70 -5.30
C LEU A 240 -12.44 12.60 -4.93
N SER A 241 -13.31 12.41 -5.93
CA SER A 241 -14.75 12.27 -5.73
C SER A 241 -15.08 11.03 -4.89
N ALA A 242 -14.47 9.87 -5.21
CA ALA A 242 -14.72 8.63 -4.49
C ALA A 242 -14.23 8.68 -3.04
N TYR A 243 -13.01 9.20 -2.80
CA TYR A 243 -12.50 9.34 -1.44
C TYR A 243 -13.26 10.37 -0.60
N LYS A 244 -13.70 11.49 -1.18
CA LYS A 244 -14.57 12.43 -0.46
C LYS A 244 -15.89 11.80 -0.04
N ALA A 245 -16.57 11.13 -0.97
CA ALA A 245 -17.81 10.42 -0.65
C ALA A 245 -17.61 9.36 0.45
N ALA A 246 -16.50 8.61 0.39
CA ALA A 246 -16.13 7.67 1.44
C ALA A 246 -15.85 8.37 2.78
N GLN A 247 -15.17 9.53 2.77
CA GLN A 247 -14.78 10.27 3.97
C GLN A 247 -16.00 10.86 4.68
N ASP A 248 -16.97 11.39 3.93
CA ASP A 248 -18.19 11.95 4.48
C ASP A 248 -18.99 10.89 5.25
N ILE A 249 -19.15 9.69 4.67
CA ILE A 249 -19.81 8.55 5.33
C ILE A 249 -18.98 8.06 6.52
N ALA A 250 -17.66 7.92 6.36
CA ALA A 250 -16.77 7.46 7.42
C ALA A 250 -16.78 8.38 8.64
N ASN A 251 -16.83 9.70 8.43
CA ASN A 251 -16.89 10.68 9.51
C ASN A 251 -18.23 10.65 10.26
N ALA A 252 -19.32 10.32 9.56
CA ALA A 252 -20.66 10.27 10.14
C ALA A 252 -20.95 8.93 10.86
N GLU A 253 -20.47 7.81 10.33
CA GLU A 253 -20.90 6.47 10.74
C GLU A 253 -19.82 5.62 11.41
N LEU A 254 -18.54 5.98 11.30
CA LEU A 254 -17.42 5.18 11.82
C LEU A 254 -16.61 5.95 12.87
N ALA A 255 -16.24 5.27 13.96
CA ALA A 255 -15.35 5.83 14.98
C ALA A 255 -13.98 6.20 14.37
N PRO A 256 -13.28 7.23 14.90
CA PRO A 256 -11.94 7.62 14.46
C PRO A 256 -10.90 6.48 14.46
N THR A 257 -11.06 5.54 15.39
CA THR A 257 -10.22 4.34 15.51
C THR A 257 -10.60 3.22 14.54
N HIS A 258 -11.73 3.32 13.83
CA HIS A 258 -12.21 2.24 12.98
C HIS A 258 -11.21 1.96 11.83
N PRO A 259 -10.75 0.70 11.61
CA PRO A 259 -9.72 0.38 10.62
C PRO A 259 -10.04 0.83 9.20
N ILE A 260 -11.31 0.75 8.77
CA ILE A 260 -11.72 1.23 7.44
C ILE A 260 -11.56 2.76 7.31
N ARG A 261 -11.90 3.54 8.34
CA ARG A 261 -11.75 5.01 8.35
C ARG A 261 -10.28 5.41 8.35
N LEU A 262 -9.47 4.77 9.19
CA LEU A 262 -8.02 4.96 9.23
C LEU A 262 -7.36 4.60 7.88
N GLY A 263 -7.74 3.46 7.30
CA GLY A 263 -7.23 3.01 6.00
C GLY A 263 -7.65 3.92 4.84
N LEU A 264 -8.84 4.54 4.91
CA LEU A 264 -9.25 5.58 3.97
C LEU A 264 -8.36 6.82 4.10
N ALA A 265 -8.17 7.34 5.32
CA ALA A 265 -7.33 8.51 5.55
C ALA A 265 -5.87 8.29 5.08
N LEU A 266 -5.33 7.09 5.34
CA LEU A 266 -4.02 6.67 4.84
C LEU A 266 -3.94 6.79 3.32
N ASN A 267 -4.85 6.14 2.59
CA ASN A 267 -4.80 6.14 1.12
C ASN A 267 -5.12 7.53 0.52
N PHE A 268 -6.01 8.29 1.16
CA PHE A 268 -6.36 9.63 0.70
C PHE A 268 -5.22 10.63 0.93
N SER A 269 -4.46 10.51 2.02
CA SER A 269 -3.25 11.31 2.23
C SER A 269 -2.19 11.01 1.18
N VAL A 270 -1.95 9.73 0.85
CA VAL A 270 -1.05 9.31 -0.23
C VAL A 270 -1.48 9.90 -1.58
N PHE A 271 -2.79 9.93 -1.86
CA PHE A 271 -3.30 10.57 -3.07
C PHE A 271 -2.98 12.07 -3.15
N TYR A 272 -3.18 12.80 -2.05
CA TYR A 272 -2.82 14.22 -2.00
C TYR A 272 -1.32 14.43 -2.24
N TYR A 273 -0.47 13.56 -1.69
CA TYR A 273 0.98 13.63 -1.84
C TYR A 273 1.41 13.28 -3.27
N GLU A 274 1.14 12.04 -3.71
CA GLU A 274 1.72 11.46 -4.93
C GLU A 274 1.04 11.91 -6.22
N ILE A 275 -0.28 12.16 -6.19
CA ILE A 275 -1.04 12.45 -7.42
C ILE A 275 -1.33 13.93 -7.59
N LEU A 276 -1.80 14.59 -6.52
CA LEU A 276 -2.14 16.01 -6.54
C LEU A 276 -0.97 16.93 -6.20
N ASN A 277 0.20 16.37 -5.86
CA ASN A 277 1.39 17.13 -5.48
C ASN A 277 1.08 18.22 -4.44
N SER A 278 0.28 17.87 -3.44
CA SER A 278 -0.22 18.75 -2.38
C SER A 278 0.25 18.24 -1.01
N PRO A 279 1.55 18.29 -0.71
CA PRO A 279 2.14 17.67 0.49
C PRO A 279 1.56 18.23 1.79
N ASP A 280 1.28 19.53 1.86
CA ASP A 280 0.64 20.14 3.05
C ASP A 280 -0.72 19.51 3.36
N ARG A 281 -1.55 19.27 2.32
CA ARG A 281 -2.86 18.65 2.49
C ARG A 281 -2.73 17.18 2.92
N ALA A 282 -1.76 16.46 2.35
CA ALA A 282 -1.48 15.08 2.72
C ALA A 282 -1.09 14.97 4.20
N CYS A 283 -0.12 15.77 4.64
CA CYS A 283 0.36 15.80 6.01
C CYS A 283 -0.74 16.22 7.00
N ASN A 284 -1.53 17.25 6.66
CA ASN A 284 -2.64 17.68 7.51
C ASN A 284 -3.70 16.59 7.68
N LEU A 285 -4.09 15.91 6.60
CA LEU A 285 -5.07 14.82 6.67
C LEU A 285 -4.56 13.62 7.48
N ALA A 286 -3.32 13.19 7.22
CA ALA A 286 -2.71 12.07 7.94
C ALA A 286 -2.54 12.38 9.44
N LYS A 287 -2.09 13.59 9.77
CA LYS A 287 -1.94 14.06 11.15
C LYS A 287 -3.28 14.14 11.87
N GLN A 288 -4.30 14.71 11.22
CA GLN A 288 -5.66 14.78 11.79
C GLN A 288 -6.19 13.39 12.13
N ALA A 289 -6.13 12.44 11.19
CA ALA A 289 -6.61 11.08 11.42
C ALA A 289 -5.83 10.38 12.54
N PHE A 290 -4.52 10.60 12.62
CA PHE A 290 -3.69 10.04 13.70
C PHE A 290 -4.06 10.63 15.07
N ASP A 291 -4.17 11.95 15.18
CA ASP A 291 -4.49 12.65 16.42
C ASP A 291 -5.91 12.31 16.92
N GLU A 292 -6.90 12.24 16.02
CA GLU A 292 -8.27 11.82 16.36
C GLU A 292 -8.31 10.36 16.87
N ALA A 293 -7.57 9.45 16.23
CA ALA A 293 -7.54 8.05 16.65
C ALA A 293 -6.80 7.85 17.99
N ILE A 294 -5.72 8.60 18.25
CA ILE A 294 -5.02 8.59 19.54
C ILE A 294 -5.96 8.98 20.68
N ALA A 295 -6.83 9.97 20.48
CA ALA A 295 -7.73 10.46 21.51
C ALA A 295 -8.74 9.40 22.02
N GLU A 296 -9.05 8.41 21.20
CA GLU A 296 -10.02 7.34 21.52
C GLU A 296 -9.39 5.95 21.61
N LEU A 297 -8.06 5.84 21.46
CA LEU A 297 -7.36 4.56 21.35
C LEU A 297 -7.52 3.68 22.60
N ASP A 298 -7.52 4.29 23.78
CA ASP A 298 -7.64 3.62 25.08
C ASP A 298 -9.01 2.95 25.29
N THR A 299 -10.00 3.22 24.44
CA THR A 299 -11.35 2.66 24.52
C THR A 299 -11.49 1.32 23.78
N LEU A 300 -10.48 0.92 23.01
CA LEU A 300 -10.55 -0.28 22.18
C LEU A 300 -10.31 -1.58 22.95
N GLY A 301 -10.97 -2.65 22.51
CA GLY A 301 -10.60 -4.02 22.91
C GLY A 301 -9.29 -4.49 22.25
N GLU A 302 -8.68 -5.55 22.78
CA GLU A 302 -7.34 -6.01 22.37
C GLU A 302 -7.23 -6.32 20.87
N GLU A 303 -8.27 -6.91 20.26
CA GLU A 303 -8.30 -7.27 18.85
C GLU A 303 -8.32 -6.02 17.95
N SER A 304 -9.31 -5.13 18.15
CA SER A 304 -9.42 -3.88 17.38
C SER A 304 -8.25 -2.92 17.64
N TYR A 305 -7.61 -3.00 18.79
CA TYR A 305 -6.41 -2.21 19.11
C TYR A 305 -5.23 -2.56 18.21
N LYS A 306 -4.98 -3.85 17.98
CA LYS A 306 -3.90 -4.31 17.08
C LYS A 306 -4.13 -3.79 15.66
N ASP A 307 -5.38 -3.83 15.20
CA ASP A 307 -5.72 -3.40 13.85
C ASP A 307 -5.57 -1.90 13.65
N SER A 308 -6.08 -1.13 14.61
CA SER A 308 -6.03 0.33 14.55
C SER A 308 -4.58 0.83 14.64
N THR A 309 -3.80 0.27 15.57
CA THR A 309 -2.40 0.71 15.79
C THR A 309 -1.48 0.38 14.63
N LEU A 310 -1.69 -0.72 13.91
CA LEU A 310 -0.90 -1.00 12.70
C LEU A 310 -1.14 0.08 11.63
N ILE A 311 -2.38 0.50 11.39
CA ILE A 311 -2.67 1.53 10.38
C ILE A 311 -2.14 2.90 10.82
N MET A 312 -2.30 3.23 12.12
CA MET A 312 -1.74 4.46 12.70
C MET A 312 -0.22 4.49 12.56
N GLN A 313 0.45 3.35 12.71
CA GLN A 313 1.88 3.24 12.48
C GLN A 313 2.26 3.62 11.04
N LEU A 314 1.48 3.18 10.04
CA LEU A 314 1.71 3.55 8.63
C LEU A 314 1.48 5.05 8.37
N LEU A 315 0.46 5.65 9.00
CA LEU A 315 0.24 7.10 8.95
C LEU A 315 1.45 7.86 9.51
N ARG A 316 1.99 7.43 10.65
CA ARG A 316 3.17 8.02 11.27
C ARG A 316 4.42 7.89 10.40
N ASP A 317 4.60 6.73 9.77
CA ASP A 317 5.75 6.46 8.91
C ASP A 317 5.71 7.36 7.67
N ASN A 318 4.53 7.52 7.04
CA ASN A 318 4.32 8.47 5.95
C ASN A 318 4.59 9.92 6.38
N LEU A 319 4.07 10.36 7.53
CA LEU A 319 4.32 11.72 8.04
C LEU A 319 5.81 12.00 8.26
N THR A 320 6.52 11.05 8.86
CA THR A 320 7.97 11.17 9.12
C THR A 320 8.75 11.37 7.82
N LEU A 321 8.38 10.58 6.82
CA LEU A 321 9.00 10.57 5.52
C LEU A 321 8.73 11.83 4.70
N TRP A 322 7.47 12.29 4.66
CA TRP A 322 7.10 13.50 3.93
C TRP A 322 7.65 14.76 4.58
N THR A 323 7.76 14.79 5.90
CA THR A 323 8.37 15.93 6.60
C THR A 323 9.88 16.01 6.41
N SER A 324 10.57 14.88 6.22
CA SER A 324 11.98 14.91 5.80
C SER A 324 12.16 15.39 4.36
N ASP A 325 11.34 14.91 3.42
CA ASP A 325 11.40 15.32 2.00
C ASP A 325 11.24 16.85 1.87
N MET A 326 10.28 17.44 2.61
CA MET A 326 10.05 18.90 2.59
C MET A 326 11.18 19.72 3.21
N GLN A 327 11.93 19.16 4.18
CA GLN A 327 13.08 19.85 4.77
C GLN A 327 14.29 19.86 3.84
N ASP A 328 14.48 18.78 3.08
CA ASP A 328 15.54 18.68 2.08
C ASP A 328 15.29 19.65 0.92
N ASP A 329 14.06 19.73 0.39
CA ASP A 329 13.68 20.67 -0.68
C ASP A 329 13.88 22.14 -0.25
N ALA A 330 13.46 22.51 0.97
CA ALA A 330 13.68 23.85 1.50
C ALA A 330 15.18 24.20 1.67
N SER A 331 16.03 23.20 1.93
CA SER A 331 17.47 23.38 2.08
C SER A 331 18.17 23.62 0.74
N ASP A 332 17.62 23.11 -0.35
CA ASP A 332 18.17 23.25 -1.69
C ASP A 332 17.74 24.58 -2.35
N GLU A 333 16.51 25.05 -2.11
CA GLU A 333 16.08 26.40 -2.51
C GLU A 333 16.94 27.51 -1.87
N VAL A 334 17.33 27.34 -0.60
CA VAL A 334 18.18 28.32 0.12
C VAL A 334 19.62 28.34 -0.43
N LYS A 335 20.14 27.21 -0.93
CA LYS A 335 21.47 27.16 -1.57
C LYS A 335 21.46 27.77 -2.97
N GLU A 336 20.38 27.62 -3.72
CA GLU A 336 20.25 28.21 -5.06
C GLU A 336 20.09 29.74 -5.00
N ALA A 337 19.39 30.26 -3.99
CA ALA A 337 19.27 31.70 -3.75
C ALA A 337 20.57 32.37 -3.26
N ALA A 338 21.54 31.59 -2.76
CA ALA A 338 22.81 32.09 -2.23
C ALA A 338 23.98 32.05 -3.25
N ALA A 339 23.74 31.66 -4.50
CA ALA A 339 24.77 31.69 -5.54
C ALA A 339 25.19 33.15 -5.86
N PRO A 340 26.50 33.49 -5.80
CA PRO A 340 26.95 34.85 -6.02
C PRO A 340 26.74 35.25 -7.49
N LYS A 341 26.07 36.40 -7.71
CA LYS A 341 25.96 37.01 -9.04
C LYS A 341 27.37 37.28 -9.60
N PRO A 342 27.62 37.04 -10.90
CA PRO A 342 28.88 37.41 -11.51
C PRO A 342 29.03 38.93 -11.43
N THR A 343 30.06 39.39 -10.73
CA THR A 343 30.51 40.78 -10.78
C THR A 343 31.02 41.06 -12.19
N GLU A 344 30.28 41.88 -12.95
CA GLU A 344 30.75 42.43 -14.21
C GLU A 344 31.97 43.34 -13.94
N GLU A 345 33.13 42.95 -14.47
CA GLU A 345 34.29 43.83 -14.54
C GLU A 345 34.00 44.99 -15.51
N PRO A 346 34.26 46.26 -15.13
CA PRO A 346 34.12 47.37 -16.06
C PRO A 346 35.23 47.29 -17.11
N LYS A 347 34.83 47.13 -18.38
CA LYS A 347 35.74 47.33 -19.52
C LYS A 347 36.01 48.83 -19.68
N GLN A 348 37.29 49.17 -19.44
CA GLN A 348 38.11 50.30 -19.89
C GLN A 348 37.51 51.71 -19.86
#